data_AF-W4JVG6-F1
#
_entry.id   AF-W4JVG6-F1
#
_cell.length_a   1.000
_cell.length_b   1.000
_cell.length_c   1.000
_cell.angle_alpha   90.00
_cell.angle_beta   90.00
_cell.angle_gamma   90.00
#
_symmetry.space_group_name_H-M   'P 1'
#
loop_
_entity.id
_entity.type
_entity.pdbx_description
1 polymer ?
#
loop_
_entity_poly.entity_id
_entity_poly.type
_entity_poly.pdbx_seq_one_letter_code
_entity_poly.pdbx_strand_id
1 'polypeptide(L)'
;HHVHPGDLPYATPVLRAASPSGSINTEYGPDETSQSDLDLSPEEFEEKVAMSLGLHEQREHEISAESKSLLLPKPKSAAEEKLMFEQVMRSLRWHVQQLEENEMIESMLLQGSRIALETQPSSDNVDAIMQTMMGPPLS
;
A
#
# COMPACT_ATOMS: atom_id res chain seq x y z
N HIS A 1 35.99 -38.33 4.62
CA HIS A 1 35.09 -37.19 4.41
C HIS A 1 34.52 -36.79 5.75
N HIS A 2 34.97 -35.65 6.27
CA HIS A 2 34.57 -35.12 7.57
C HIS A 2 33.36 -34.20 7.34
N VAL A 3 32.24 -34.48 8.00
CA VAL A 3 31.00 -33.68 7.89
C VAL A 3 31.02 -32.65 9.02
N HIS A 4 30.91 -31.37 8.68
CA HIS A 4 30.89 -30.29 9.68
C HIS A 4 29.51 -30.21 10.35
N PRO A 5 29.44 -30.02 11.67
CA PRO A 5 28.19 -29.96 12.45
C PRO A 5 27.49 -28.59 12.25
N GLY A 6 27.07 -28.33 11.02
CA GLY A 6 26.38 -27.11 10.59
C GLY A 6 25.68 -27.26 9.23
N ASP A 7 25.95 -28.33 8.49
CA ASP A 7 25.24 -28.63 7.25
C ASP A 7 23.84 -29.19 7.57
N LEU A 8 22.88 -28.29 7.70
CA LEU A 8 21.47 -28.64 7.55
C LEU A 8 21.30 -29.29 6.16
N PRO A 9 20.63 -30.44 6.03
CA PRO A 9 20.35 -30.99 4.71
C PRO A 9 19.51 -29.97 3.97
N TYR A 10 20.01 -29.50 2.81
CA TYR A 10 19.25 -28.65 1.91
C TYR A 10 17.86 -29.26 1.72
N ALA A 11 16.81 -28.52 2.09
CA ALA A 11 15.44 -28.95 1.86
C ALA A 11 15.27 -29.24 0.36
N THR A 12 14.61 -30.35 0.03
CA THR A 12 14.31 -30.71 -1.36
C THR A 12 13.61 -29.54 -2.05
N PRO A 13 14.06 -29.11 -3.25
CA PRO A 13 13.45 -27.98 -3.95
C PRO A 13 11.96 -28.21 -4.11
N VAL A 14 11.15 -27.25 -3.67
CA VAL A 14 9.70 -27.31 -3.87
C VAL A 14 9.44 -27.27 -5.37
N LEU A 15 9.00 -28.40 -5.95
CA LEU A 15 8.55 -28.48 -7.34
C LEU A 15 7.21 -27.74 -7.45
N ARG A 16 7.26 -26.43 -7.64
CA ARG A 16 6.08 -25.64 -8.02
C ARG A 16 5.89 -25.74 -9.53
N ALA A 17 4.64 -25.74 -9.99
CA ALA A 17 4.36 -25.47 -11.39
C ALA A 17 5.05 -24.15 -11.78
N ALA A 18 5.66 -24.11 -12.96
CA ALA A 18 6.24 -22.88 -13.48
C ALA A 18 5.17 -21.77 -13.46
N SER A 19 5.54 -20.56 -13.01
CA SER A 19 4.66 -19.40 -13.15
C SER A 19 4.16 -19.32 -14.60
N PRO A 20 2.89 -18.97 -14.83
CA PRO A 20 2.37 -18.87 -16.19
C PRO A 20 3.31 -18.02 -17.05
N SER A 21 3.82 -18.58 -18.15
CA SER A 21 4.72 -17.87 -19.07
C SER A 21 4.09 -16.62 -19.68
N GLY A 22 2.77 -16.45 -19.55
CA GLY A 22 2.06 -15.24 -19.95
C GLY A 22 2.40 -13.99 -19.11
N SER A 23 3.04 -14.13 -17.94
CA SER A 23 3.42 -12.99 -17.10
C SER A 23 4.75 -12.33 -17.50
N ILE A 24 5.49 -12.90 -18.46
CA ILE A 24 6.80 -12.36 -18.88
C ILE A 24 6.73 -11.57 -20.19
N ASN A 25 5.61 -11.66 -20.92
CA ASN A 25 5.42 -10.89 -22.13
C ASN A 25 4.76 -9.57 -21.75
N THR A 26 5.56 -8.51 -21.69
CA THR A 26 5.04 -7.14 -21.78
C THR A 26 4.60 -6.94 -23.23
N GLU A 27 3.35 -7.31 -23.54
CA GLU A 27 2.75 -6.92 -24.82
C GLU A 27 2.45 -5.43 -24.73
N TYR A 28 3.34 -4.62 -25.30
CA TYR A 28 3.06 -3.21 -25.50
C TYR A 28 1.92 -3.10 -26.51
N GLY A 29 0.95 -2.23 -26.20
CA GLY A 29 -0.13 -1.90 -27.13
C GLY A 29 0.40 -1.26 -28.41
N PRO A 30 -0.50 -0.99 -29.38
CA PRO A 30 -0.14 -0.21 -30.55
C PRO A 30 0.44 1.15 -30.13
N ASP A 31 1.32 1.71 -30.96
CA ASP A 31 1.86 3.05 -30.75
C ASP A 31 0.72 4.08 -30.73
N GLU A 32 0.66 4.85 -29.65
CA GLU A 32 -0.34 5.91 -29.44
C GLU A 32 0.22 7.31 -29.78
N THR A 33 1.44 7.39 -30.33
CA THR A 33 2.04 8.65 -30.82
C THR A 33 1.19 9.22 -31.95
N SER A 34 0.66 10.42 -31.76
CA SER A 34 -0.18 11.08 -32.76
C SER A 34 0.67 11.70 -33.88
N GLN A 35 0.09 11.91 -35.07
CA GLN A 35 0.82 12.56 -36.17
C GLN A 35 1.35 13.95 -35.78
N SER A 36 0.62 14.67 -34.93
CA SER A 36 1.06 15.96 -34.43
C SER A 36 2.22 15.87 -33.45
N ASP A 37 2.42 14.74 -32.76
CA ASP A 37 3.58 14.53 -31.90
C ASP A 37 4.87 14.32 -32.71
N LEU A 38 4.76 13.70 -33.87
CA LEU A 38 5.89 13.46 -34.78
C LEU A 38 6.41 14.77 -35.42
N ASP A 39 5.54 15.77 -35.52
CA ASP A 39 5.86 17.06 -36.13
C ASP A 39 6.49 18.06 -35.12
N LEU A 40 6.50 17.73 -33.82
CA LEU A 40 7.06 18.57 -32.76
C LEU A 40 8.58 18.35 -32.62
N SER A 41 9.28 19.41 -32.22
CA SER A 41 10.64 19.24 -31.68
C SER A 41 10.60 18.49 -30.35
N PRO A 42 11.72 17.86 -29.93
CA PRO A 42 11.79 17.18 -28.64
C PRO A 42 11.38 18.05 -27.45
N GLU A 43 11.76 19.32 -27.45
CA GLU A 43 11.44 20.28 -26.39
C GLU A 43 9.93 20.58 -26.33
N GLU A 44 9.30 20.81 -27.48
CA GLU A 44 7.85 21.06 -27.56
C GLU A 44 7.03 19.83 -27.17
N PHE A 45 7.51 18.64 -27.53
CA PHE A 45 6.89 17.38 -27.11
C PHE A 45 6.99 17.19 -25.59
N GLU A 46 8.15 17.44 -24.99
CA GLU A 46 8.34 17.40 -23.54
C GLU A 46 7.42 18.38 -22.81
N GLU A 47 7.30 19.62 -23.31
CA GLU A 47 6.40 20.62 -22.75
C GLU A 47 4.94 20.19 -22.83
N LYS A 48 4.50 19.67 -23.99
CA LYS A 48 3.14 19.13 -24.18
C LYS A 48 2.83 18.01 -23.19
N VAL A 49 3.77 17.08 -23.01
CA VAL A 49 3.62 15.97 -22.05
C VAL A 49 3.60 16.50 -20.62
N ALA A 50 4.50 17.41 -20.25
CA ALA A 50 4.53 18.01 -18.92
C ALA A 50 3.25 18.80 -18.58
N MET A 51 2.68 19.49 -19.57
CA MET A 51 1.39 20.15 -19.45
C MET A 51 0.26 19.13 -19.26
N SER A 52 0.23 18.08 -20.08
CA SER A 52 -0.80 17.02 -19.98
C SER A 52 -0.73 16.27 -18.65
N LEU A 53 0.46 16.11 -18.08
CA LEU A 53 0.66 15.49 -16.77
C LEU A 53 0.32 16.43 -15.60
N GLY A 54 0.10 17.72 -15.86
CA GLY A 54 -0.19 18.71 -14.83
C GLY A 54 0.96 18.91 -13.83
N LEU A 55 2.21 18.60 -14.21
CA LEU A 55 3.35 18.67 -13.29
C LEU A 55 3.67 20.08 -12.79
N HIS A 56 3.15 21.09 -13.49
CA HIS A 56 3.29 22.50 -13.18
C HIS A 56 2.15 23.03 -12.29
N GLU A 57 1.11 22.22 -12.07
CA GLU A 57 -0.02 22.59 -11.21
C GLU A 57 0.27 22.16 -9.77
N GLN A 58 -0.02 23.06 -8.81
CA GLN A 58 0.05 22.71 -7.41
C GLN A 58 -1.01 21.67 -7.05
N ARG A 59 -0.60 20.63 -6.33
CA ARG A 59 -1.53 19.62 -5.83
C ARG A 59 -2.38 20.18 -4.70
N GLU A 60 -3.55 19.60 -4.47
CA GLU A 60 -4.49 20.05 -3.43
C GLU A 60 -3.85 20.12 -2.02
N HIS A 61 -2.96 19.19 -1.70
CA HIS A 61 -2.24 19.20 -0.43
C HIS A 61 -1.21 20.33 -0.32
N GLU A 62 -0.61 20.74 -1.44
CA GLU A 62 0.32 21.87 -1.49
C GLU A 62 -0.44 23.18 -1.27
N ILE A 63 -1.58 23.36 -1.96
CA ILE A 63 -2.49 24.49 -1.75
C ILE A 63 -2.97 24.55 -0.30
N SER A 64 -3.34 23.40 0.27
CA SER A 64 -3.78 23.29 1.66
C SER A 64 -2.66 23.63 2.65
N ALA A 65 -1.42 23.25 2.35
CA ALA A 65 -0.26 23.59 3.17
C ALA A 65 0.07 25.09 3.11
N GLU A 66 0.00 25.71 1.92
CA GLU A 66 0.26 27.14 1.74
C GLU A 66 -0.80 28.02 2.41
N SER A 67 -2.07 27.62 2.36
CA SER A 67 -3.16 28.34 3.04
C SER A 67 -3.09 28.26 4.57
N LYS A 68 -2.41 27.25 5.13
CA LYS A 68 -2.30 27.05 6.56
C LYS A 68 -1.20 27.92 7.14
N SER A 69 -1.56 28.87 8.00
CA SER A 69 -0.57 29.67 8.74
C SER A 69 0.40 28.76 9.51
N LEU A 70 1.69 28.85 9.18
CA LEU A 70 2.78 28.07 9.80
C LEU A 70 2.91 28.34 11.29
N LEU A 71 2.52 29.54 11.73
CA LEU A 71 2.51 29.94 13.13
C LEU A 71 1.06 30.01 13.63
N LEU A 72 0.81 29.32 14.74
CA LEU A 72 -0.42 29.54 15.50
C LEU A 72 -0.39 30.98 16.06
N PRO A 73 -1.52 31.71 16.01
CA PRO A 73 -1.58 33.03 16.62
C PRO A 73 -1.26 32.93 18.11
N LYS A 74 -0.44 33.86 18.61
CA LYS A 74 -0.14 33.91 20.05
C LYS A 74 -1.43 34.22 20.82
N PRO A 75 -1.82 33.38 21.81
CA PRO A 75 -2.99 33.65 22.62
C PRO A 75 -2.79 34.94 23.40
N LYS A 76 -3.84 35.76 23.50
CA LYS A 76 -3.83 37.06 24.20
C LYS A 76 -4.30 36.94 25.64
N SER A 77 -4.83 35.78 26.03
CA SER A 77 -5.31 35.50 27.38
C SER A 77 -5.11 34.04 27.77
N ALA A 78 -5.06 33.75 29.08
CA ALA A 78 -4.97 32.38 29.59
C ALA A 78 -6.18 31.51 29.20
N ALA A 79 -7.37 32.11 29.03
CA ALA A 79 -8.56 31.39 28.58
C ALA A 79 -8.42 30.95 27.11
N GLU A 80 -7.90 31.84 26.26
CA GLU A 80 -7.62 31.55 24.85
C GLU A 80 -6.52 30.48 24.70
N GLU A 81 -5.48 30.55 25.52
CA GLU A 81 -4.41 29.55 25.56
C GLU A 81 -4.95 28.17 25.92
N LYS A 82 -5.82 28.08 26.94
CA LYS A 82 -6.45 26.82 27.33
C LYS A 82 -7.31 26.24 26.21
N LEU A 83 -8.12 27.07 25.54
CA LEU A 83 -8.95 26.63 24.41
C LEU A 83 -8.11 26.13 23.24
N MET A 84 -7.04 26.86 22.89
CA MET A 84 -6.11 26.45 21.85
C MET A 84 -5.44 25.11 22.19
N PHE A 85 -4.99 24.95 23.43
CA PHE A 85 -4.40 23.70 23.91
C PHE A 85 -5.37 22.52 23.78
N GLU A 86 -6.62 22.69 24.24
CA GLU A 86 -7.63 21.64 24.16
C GLU A 86 -7.95 21.26 22.71
N GLN A 87 -8.03 22.24 21.81
CA GLN A 87 -8.25 22.01 20.38
C GLN A 87 -7.08 21.25 19.74
N VAL A 88 -5.84 21.64 20.03
CA VAL A 88 -4.63 20.97 19.53
C VAL A 88 -4.60 19.52 20.04
N MET A 89 -4.81 19.31 21.33
CA MET A 89 -4.79 17.97 21.92
C MET A 89 -5.91 17.07 21.39
N ARG A 90 -7.10 17.63 21.11
CA ARG A 90 -8.20 16.90 20.46
C ARG A 90 -7.81 16.47 19.05
N SER A 91 -7.26 17.39 18.26
CA SER A 91 -6.84 17.12 16.88
C SER A 91 -5.73 16.08 16.83
N LEU A 92 -4.77 16.15 17.76
CA LEU A 92 -3.68 15.19 17.88
C LEU A 92 -4.22 13.79 18.19
N ARG A 93 -5.09 13.66 19.21
CA ARG A 93 -5.71 12.37 19.55
C ARG A 93 -6.49 11.76 18.38
N TRP A 94 -7.23 12.58 17.65
CA TRP A 94 -7.96 12.13 16.46
C TRP A 94 -7.01 11.60 15.38
N HIS A 95 -5.91 12.31 15.08
CA HIS A 95 -4.93 11.83 14.09
C HIS A 95 -4.22 10.56 14.53
N VAL A 96 -3.88 10.42 15.81
CA VAL A 96 -3.29 9.18 16.36
C VAL A 96 -4.25 8.00 16.16
N GLN A 97 -5.52 8.19 16.48
CA GLN A 97 -6.53 7.15 16.28
C GLN A 97 -6.65 6.73 14.80
N GLN A 98 -6.62 7.69 13.87
CA GLN A 98 -6.64 7.38 12.43
C GLN A 98 -5.40 6.59 12.00
N LEU A 99 -4.22 6.87 12.55
CA LEU A 99 -3.01 6.10 12.26
C LEU A 99 -3.11 4.66 12.78
N GLU A 100 -3.64 4.48 13.99
CA GLU A 100 -3.87 3.14 14.56
C GLU A 100 -4.89 2.33 13.73
N GLU A 101 -5.97 2.97 13.29
CA GLU A 101 -6.96 2.36 12.39
C GLU A 101 -6.35 1.96 11.05
N ASN A 102 -5.53 2.83 10.46
CA ASN A 102 -4.83 2.53 9.21
C ASN A 102 -3.85 1.36 9.36
N GLU A 103 -3.07 1.32 10.45
CA GLU A 103 -2.15 0.21 10.74
C GLU A 103 -2.92 -1.11 10.90
N MET A 104 -4.07 -1.09 11.57
CA MET A 104 -4.94 -2.26 11.69
C MET A 104 -5.41 -2.74 10.31
N ILE A 105 -5.88 -1.84 9.45
CA ILE A 105 -6.33 -2.16 8.09
C ILE A 105 -5.18 -2.76 7.25
N GLU A 106 -4.00 -2.15 7.29
CA GLU A 106 -2.82 -2.64 6.57
C GLU A 106 -2.40 -4.03 7.06
N SER A 107 -2.40 -4.26 8.38
CA SER A 107 -2.10 -5.57 8.96
C SER A 107 -3.11 -6.64 8.54
N MET A 108 -4.41 -6.30 8.52
CA MET A 108 -5.47 -7.21 8.06
C MET A 108 -5.33 -7.53 6.57
N LEU A 109 -4.96 -6.54 5.74
CA LEU A 109 -4.73 -6.75 4.32
C LEU A 109 -3.53 -7.67 4.06
N LEU A 110 -2.42 -7.47 4.79
CA LEU A 110 -1.26 -8.35 4.74
C LEU A 110 -1.59 -9.79 5.18
N GLN A 111 -2.44 -9.93 6.21
CA GLN A 111 -2.89 -11.24 6.68
C GLN A 111 -3.85 -11.91 5.68
N GLY A 112 -4.79 -11.16 5.09
CA GLY A 112 -5.70 -11.65 4.06
C GLY A 112 -4.95 -12.12 2.80
N SER A 113 -3.88 -11.42 2.41
CA SER A 113 -2.97 -11.85 1.34
C SER A 113 -2.30 -13.19 1.66
N ARG A 114 -1.97 -13.47 2.93
CA ARG A 114 -1.43 -14.76 3.38
C ARG A 114 -2.47 -15.88 3.40
N ILE A 115 -3.72 -15.58 3.77
CA ILE A 115 -4.84 -16.54 3.74
C ILE A 115 -5.16 -16.96 2.30
N ALA A 116 -5.03 -16.05 1.32
CA ALA A 116 -5.16 -16.40 -0.10
C ALA A 116 -4.05 -17.34 -0.63
N LEU A 117 -2.93 -17.45 0.10
CA LEU A 117 -1.82 -18.36 -0.19
C LEU A 117 -1.87 -19.65 0.64
N GLU A 118 -2.75 -19.77 1.63
CA GLU A 118 -2.99 -21.03 2.33
C GLU A 118 -3.69 -22.00 1.37
N THR A 119 -3.15 -23.22 1.25
CA THR A 119 -3.83 -24.32 0.58
C THR A 119 -5.19 -24.51 1.24
N GLN A 120 -6.24 -24.22 0.48
CA GLN A 120 -7.60 -24.54 0.85
C GLN A 120 -7.62 -26.03 1.27
N PRO A 121 -8.19 -26.39 2.43
CA PRO A 121 -8.28 -27.78 2.86
C PRO A 121 -9.14 -28.54 1.86
N SER A 122 -8.49 -29.19 0.90
CA SER A 122 -9.13 -30.03 -0.10
C SER A 122 -9.14 -31.45 0.46
N SER A 123 -10.30 -31.89 0.88
CA SER A 123 -10.58 -33.26 1.32
C SER A 123 -11.83 -33.73 0.60
N ASP A 124 -11.79 -34.92 0.00
CA ASP A 124 -12.98 -35.52 -0.64
C ASP A 124 -14.03 -35.96 0.39
N ASN A 125 -13.70 -35.87 1.68
CA ASN A 125 -14.63 -36.09 2.78
C ASN A 125 -15.11 -34.75 3.35
N VAL A 126 -16.39 -34.45 3.09
CA VAL A 126 -17.08 -33.23 3.53
C VAL A 126 -17.11 -33.10 5.06
N ASP A 127 -17.20 -34.21 5.79
CA ASP A 127 -17.21 -34.19 7.26
C ASP A 127 -15.87 -33.74 7.84
N ALA A 128 -14.76 -34.12 7.19
CA ALA A 128 -13.42 -33.70 7.60
C ALA A 128 -13.19 -32.19 7.35
N ILE A 129 -13.75 -31.64 6.26
CA ILE A 129 -13.72 -30.20 6.00
C ILE A 129 -14.50 -29.45 7.09
N MET A 130 -15.72 -29.91 7.40
CA MET A 130 -16.58 -29.26 8.41
C MET A 130 -15.94 -29.27 9.81
N GLN A 131 -15.28 -30.36 10.21
CA GLN A 131 -14.58 -30.43 11.51
C GLN A 131 -13.40 -29.47 11.59
N THR A 132 -12.70 -29.24 10.49
CA THR A 132 -11.54 -28.32 10.46
C THR A 132 -11.98 -26.86 10.56
N MET A 133 -13.15 -26.51 10.02
CA MET A 133 -13.69 -25.15 10.06
C MET A 133 -14.35 -24.76 11.39
N MET A 134 -14.83 -25.73 12.17
CA MET A 134 -15.55 -25.48 13.42
C MET A 134 -14.63 -25.20 14.63
N GLY A 135 -13.30 -25.29 14.44
CA GLY A 135 -12.30 -25.10 15.49
C GLY A 135 -12.36 -26.19 16.58
N PRO A 136 -11.31 -26.35 17.41
CA PRO A 136 -11.37 -27.30 18.51
C PRO A 136 -12.44 -26.87 19.54
N PRO A 137 -13.20 -27.81 20.11
CA PRO A 137 -14.22 -27.47 21.11
C PRO A 137 -13.56 -26.82 22.33
N LEU A 138 -14.10 -25.67 22.72
CA LEU A 138 -13.69 -24.96 23.94
C LEU A 138 -13.83 -25.90 25.14
N SER A 139 -12.71 -26.13 25.84
CA SER A 139 -12.66 -26.79 27.15
C SER A 139 -12.85 -25.78 28.27
#